data_AF-A0A3M7TIJ4-F1
#
_entry.id   AF-A0A3M7TIJ4-F1
#
_cell.length_a   1.000
_cell.length_b   1.000
_cell.length_c   1.000
_cell.angle_alpha   90.00
_cell.angle_beta   90.00
_cell.angle_gamma   90.00
#
_symmetry.space_group_name_H-M   'P 1'
#
loop_
_entity.id
_entity.type
_entity.pdbx_description
1 polymer ?
#
loop_
_entity_poly.entity_id
_entity_poly.type
_entity_poly.pdbx_seq_one_letter_code
_entity_poly.pdbx_strand_id
1 'polypeptide(L)'
;MKTLQIFLISLSGLFFGQNIQSIQLFNPQTNDETPIINFNQQLVLSFDDLTNASEIYRYTIKHYDRNWNDDQLFFTEIANGSLNGLLDKFQYSFNTLQSYTHYTLNFPNDKIQPKISGNFELIVYKDSVEKPLFKRRFCVVEDGVNIALNVSRVADVRNPNVNQRVEVKVVSKGGDLSANVSSTTLNVMQNNNPNVTVNNLKPSVALGNQLLFQQMNLAFPGNNEFYYFDSKNMNRAADMVQATEVKDGVNHAYLHSVWAFPLNYQYQPDVNGAWYYRRNDMGIERNAEREGDYSWVYFSLDSEPVDKEIYVLGGFNDFKPSKENQMYYDEAAKKYVAKIYLKQGFYNYILATKGPDGNLNFGEINGNFWQTENLYQAFLYYKPFGRNYDGLLGYGEFRTPVR
;
A
#
# COMPACT_ATOMS: atom_id res chain seq x y z
N MET A 1 -43.52 32.84 38.09
CA MET A 1 -42.85 32.86 36.78
C MET A 1 -42.45 31.43 36.46
N LYS A 2 -43.12 30.79 35.48
CA LYS A 2 -42.88 29.40 35.08
C LYS A 2 -41.76 29.38 34.03
N THR A 3 -40.67 28.68 34.31
CA THR A 3 -39.58 28.44 33.35
C THR A 3 -39.96 27.25 32.47
N LEU A 4 -40.08 27.50 31.17
CA LEU A 4 -40.31 26.49 30.14
C LEU A 4 -38.92 26.11 29.58
N GLN A 5 -38.40 24.94 29.94
CA GLN A 5 -37.21 24.38 29.29
C GLN A 5 -37.67 23.61 28.04
N ILE A 6 -37.31 24.15 26.87
CA ILE A 6 -37.48 23.50 25.58
C ILE A 6 -36.34 22.48 25.44
N PHE A 7 -36.68 21.19 25.45
CA PHE A 7 -35.77 20.11 25.05
C PHE A 7 -35.66 20.14 23.52
N LEU A 8 -34.52 20.59 22.99
CA LEU A 8 -34.14 20.34 21.60
C LEU A 8 -33.66 18.89 21.51
N ILE A 9 -34.51 18.02 20.95
CA ILE A 9 -34.09 16.70 20.49
C ILE A 9 -33.34 16.93 19.17
N SER A 10 -32.01 16.83 19.21
CA SER A 10 -31.21 16.75 18.00
C SER A 10 -31.37 15.36 17.40
N LEU A 11 -32.15 15.28 16.33
CA LEU A 11 -32.24 14.08 15.51
C LEU A 11 -30.94 13.99 14.70
N SER A 12 -29.96 13.24 15.19
CA SER A 12 -28.78 12.87 14.41
C SER A 12 -29.24 12.00 13.24
N GLY A 13 -29.28 12.59 12.04
CA GLY A 13 -29.43 11.81 10.82
C GLY A 13 -28.30 10.81 10.74
N LEU A 14 -28.63 9.52 10.76
CA LEU A 14 -27.72 8.45 10.36
C LEU A 14 -27.44 8.65 8.88
N PHE A 15 -26.41 9.42 8.55
CA PHE A 15 -25.77 9.32 7.25
C PHE A 15 -25.12 7.95 7.22
N PHE A 16 -25.81 6.96 6.66
CA PHE A 16 -25.18 5.72 6.22
C PHE A 16 -24.27 6.10 5.03
N GLY A 17 -23.03 6.50 5.35
CA GLY A 17 -21.98 6.63 4.37
C GLY A 17 -21.70 5.28 3.73
N GLN A 18 -21.35 5.30 2.45
CA GLN A 18 -20.97 4.10 1.72
C GLN A 18 -19.72 3.48 2.38
N ASN A 19 -19.78 2.20 2.73
CA ASN A 19 -18.71 1.51 3.44
C ASN A 19 -17.90 0.68 2.44
N ILE A 20 -16.87 1.30 1.86
CA ILE A 20 -15.97 0.65 0.93
C ILE A 20 -14.79 0.05 1.69
N GLN A 21 -14.53 -1.24 1.45
CA GLN A 21 -13.45 -1.99 2.08
C GLN A 21 -12.69 -2.81 1.04
N SER A 22 -11.57 -3.40 1.48
CA SER A 22 -10.79 -4.36 0.68
C SER A 22 -10.30 -3.84 -0.67
N ILE A 23 -9.95 -2.55 -0.73
CA ILE A 23 -9.54 -1.90 -1.98
C ILE A 23 -8.13 -2.36 -2.34
N GLN A 24 -8.02 -3.09 -3.45
CA GLN A 24 -6.77 -3.59 -4.01
C GLN A 24 -6.61 -3.07 -5.44
N LEU A 25 -5.40 -2.61 -5.78
CA LEU A 25 -5.02 -2.25 -7.14
C LEU A 25 -3.67 -2.91 -7.42
N PHE A 26 -3.64 -3.93 -8.27
CA PHE A 26 -2.44 -4.74 -8.47
C PHE A 26 -2.20 -5.03 -9.94
N ASN A 27 -0.94 -5.29 -10.29
CA ASN A 27 -0.57 -5.81 -11.60
C ASN A 27 -0.71 -7.35 -11.57
N PRO A 28 -1.63 -7.95 -12.35
CA PRO A 28 -1.86 -9.38 -12.35
C PRO A 28 -0.70 -10.20 -12.93
N GLN A 29 0.27 -9.56 -13.59
CA GLN A 29 1.45 -10.24 -14.12
C GLN A 29 2.55 -10.47 -13.07
N THR A 30 2.65 -9.57 -12.08
CA THR A 30 3.61 -9.67 -10.98
C THR A 30 2.96 -10.21 -9.71
N ASN A 31 1.68 -9.89 -9.47
CA ASN A 31 0.90 -10.32 -8.32
C ASN A 31 1.58 -10.05 -6.96
N ASP A 32 2.22 -8.89 -6.86
CA ASP A 32 3.12 -8.48 -5.78
C ASP A 32 2.64 -7.20 -5.07
N GLU A 33 1.38 -6.80 -5.30
CA GLU A 33 0.77 -5.55 -4.82
C GLU A 33 1.50 -4.27 -5.25
N THR A 34 2.31 -4.35 -6.31
CA THR A 34 2.98 -3.18 -6.91
C THR A 34 2.15 -2.68 -8.10
N PRO A 35 1.44 -1.54 -8.01
CA PRO A 35 0.59 -1.03 -9.09
C PRO A 35 1.41 -0.27 -10.14
N ILE A 36 2.32 -0.97 -10.82
CA ILE A 36 3.18 -0.41 -11.87
C ILE A 36 2.96 -1.20 -13.16
N ILE A 37 2.73 -0.47 -14.25
CA ILE A 37 2.47 -1.07 -15.57
C ILE A 37 3.24 -0.35 -16.68
N ASN A 38 3.61 -1.09 -17.71
CA ASN A 38 3.92 -0.55 -19.03
C ASN A 38 2.62 -0.26 -19.81
N PHE A 39 2.69 0.52 -20.89
CA PHE A 39 1.52 0.88 -21.70
C PHE A 39 0.71 -0.30 -22.27
N ASN A 40 1.33 -1.48 -22.41
CA ASN A 40 0.68 -2.70 -22.92
C ASN A 40 0.19 -3.64 -21.80
N GLN A 41 0.31 -3.25 -20.54
CA GLN A 41 -0.13 -4.02 -19.38
C GLN A 41 -1.40 -3.40 -18.78
N GLN A 42 -2.07 -4.18 -17.93
CA GLN A 42 -3.26 -3.76 -17.21
C GLN A 42 -3.07 -4.04 -15.72
N LEU A 43 -3.73 -3.24 -14.90
CA LEU A 43 -3.99 -3.44 -13.49
C LEU A 43 -5.40 -4.02 -13.31
N VAL A 44 -5.60 -4.67 -12.18
CA VAL A 44 -6.91 -5.07 -11.68
C VAL A 44 -7.18 -4.27 -10.42
N LEU A 45 -8.24 -3.46 -10.45
CA LEU A 45 -8.83 -2.86 -9.27
C LEU A 45 -9.95 -3.76 -8.76
N SER A 46 -9.96 -4.06 -7.47
CA SER A 46 -11.06 -4.76 -6.81
C SER A 46 -11.36 -4.13 -5.44
N PHE A 47 -12.63 -4.11 -5.05
CA PHE A 47 -13.07 -3.64 -3.73
C PHE A 47 -14.47 -4.16 -3.39
N ASP A 48 -14.84 -4.07 -2.13
CA ASP A 48 -16.16 -4.47 -1.64
C ASP A 48 -16.94 -3.27 -1.12
N ASP A 49 -18.23 -3.19 -1.44
CA ASP A 49 -19.19 -2.31 -0.80
C ASP A 49 -20.00 -3.10 0.24
N LEU A 50 -19.71 -2.84 1.52
CA LEU A 50 -20.34 -3.52 2.65
C LEU A 50 -21.77 -3.06 2.94
N THR A 51 -22.27 -2.05 2.22
CA THR A 51 -23.71 -1.71 2.25
C THR A 51 -24.54 -2.74 1.49
N ASN A 52 -23.90 -3.61 0.70
CA ASN A 52 -24.53 -4.63 -0.13
C ASN A 52 -25.56 -4.05 -1.13
N ALA A 53 -25.34 -2.81 -1.55
CA ALA A 53 -26.15 -2.13 -2.54
C ALA A 53 -25.67 -2.45 -3.97
N SER A 54 -26.58 -2.32 -4.93
CA SER A 54 -26.29 -2.45 -6.36
C SER A 54 -26.17 -1.05 -6.95
N GLU A 55 -24.96 -0.52 -6.89
CA GLU A 55 -24.65 0.86 -7.26
C GLU A 55 -23.79 0.86 -8.51
N ILE A 56 -23.97 1.87 -9.36
CA ILE A 56 -23.07 2.09 -10.50
C ILE A 56 -22.09 3.16 -10.09
N TYR A 57 -20.82 2.79 -9.99
CA TYR A 57 -19.76 3.75 -9.72
C TYR A 57 -19.17 4.31 -11.00
N ARG A 58 -18.39 5.36 -10.82
CA ARG A 58 -17.61 6.00 -11.88
C ARG A 58 -16.16 6.00 -11.49
N TYR A 59 -15.29 5.98 -12.49
CA TYR A 59 -13.87 6.14 -12.28
C TYR A 59 -13.26 7.11 -13.29
N THR A 60 -12.20 7.76 -12.86
CA THR A 60 -11.34 8.61 -13.70
C THR A 60 -9.89 8.45 -13.26
N ILE A 61 -8.97 9.08 -13.98
CA ILE A 61 -7.56 9.16 -13.59
C ILE A 61 -7.09 10.61 -13.52
N LYS A 62 -6.09 10.84 -12.67
CA LYS A 62 -5.39 12.10 -12.58
C LYS A 62 -3.89 11.86 -12.58
N HIS A 63 -3.14 12.65 -13.34
CA HIS A 63 -1.68 12.58 -13.39
C HIS A 63 -1.07 13.48 -12.30
N TYR A 64 0.15 13.15 -11.88
CA TYR A 64 0.91 13.86 -10.86
C TYR A 64 2.39 13.93 -11.26
N ASP A 65 3.10 14.93 -10.71
CA ASP A 65 4.54 15.03 -10.87
C ASP A 65 5.30 13.90 -10.13
N ARG A 66 6.63 13.88 -10.26
CA ARG A 66 7.49 12.88 -9.60
C ARG A 66 7.42 12.88 -8.06
N ASN A 67 6.86 13.93 -7.48
CA ASN A 67 6.70 14.14 -6.04
C ASN A 67 5.26 13.93 -5.56
N TRP A 68 4.37 13.46 -6.44
CA TRP A 68 2.94 13.32 -6.17
C TRP A 68 2.22 14.66 -5.94
N ASN A 69 2.72 15.76 -6.50
CA ASN A 69 2.01 17.03 -6.56
C ASN A 69 1.15 17.13 -7.82
N ASP A 70 0.01 17.81 -7.70
CA ASP A 70 -0.89 18.08 -8.80
C ASP A 70 -0.21 18.96 -9.86
N ASP A 71 -0.09 18.45 -11.08
CA ASP A 71 0.51 19.17 -12.20
C ASP A 71 -0.52 19.94 -13.04
N GLN A 72 -1.80 19.86 -12.67
CA GLN A 72 -2.92 20.55 -13.29
C GLN A 72 -3.15 20.18 -14.76
N LEU A 73 -2.64 19.03 -15.22
CA LEU A 73 -2.93 18.55 -16.56
C LEU A 73 -4.40 18.19 -16.72
N PHE A 74 -4.96 18.56 -17.86
CA PHE A 74 -6.31 18.15 -18.23
C PHE A 74 -6.32 16.68 -18.66
N PHE A 75 -7.47 16.01 -18.51
CA PHE A 75 -7.64 14.62 -18.92
C PHE A 75 -7.23 14.38 -20.39
N THR A 76 -7.55 15.33 -21.27
CA THR A 76 -7.20 15.28 -22.69
C THR A 76 -5.71 15.37 -22.97
N GLU A 77 -4.88 15.74 -21.99
CA GLU A 77 -3.42 15.74 -22.08
C GLU A 77 -2.82 14.40 -21.66
N ILE A 78 -3.49 13.66 -20.76
CA ILE A 78 -2.93 12.48 -20.09
C ILE A 78 -3.51 11.15 -20.58
N ALA A 79 -4.71 11.17 -21.17
CA ALA A 79 -5.41 9.98 -21.61
C ALA A 79 -6.21 10.18 -22.91
N ASN A 80 -6.53 9.06 -23.55
CA ASN A 80 -7.52 8.95 -24.62
C ASN A 80 -8.81 8.31 -24.07
N GLY A 81 -9.94 8.66 -24.68
CA GLY A 81 -11.25 8.10 -24.35
C GLY A 81 -12.15 9.06 -23.56
N SER A 82 -12.97 8.51 -22.67
CA SER A 82 -13.98 9.25 -21.89
C SER A 82 -13.42 9.67 -20.53
N LEU A 83 -13.62 10.92 -20.12
CA LEU A 83 -13.19 11.42 -18.81
C LEU A 83 -13.70 10.53 -17.65
N ASN A 84 -14.91 10.00 -17.79
CA ASN A 84 -15.58 9.21 -16.77
C ASN A 84 -15.92 7.83 -17.34
N GLY A 85 -15.30 6.78 -16.80
CA GLY A 85 -15.68 5.40 -17.05
C GLY A 85 -16.77 4.94 -16.08
N LEU A 86 -17.60 3.98 -16.50
CA LEU A 86 -18.57 3.31 -15.62
C LEU A 86 -17.95 2.06 -15.02
N LEU A 87 -18.24 1.82 -13.75
CA LEU A 87 -17.86 0.62 -13.02
C LEU A 87 -19.16 -0.08 -12.59
N ASP A 88 -19.63 -0.97 -13.44
CA ASP A 88 -20.91 -1.70 -13.35
C ASP A 88 -20.72 -3.23 -13.28
N LYS A 89 -19.48 -3.72 -13.36
CA LYS A 89 -19.15 -5.12 -13.16
C LYS A 89 -19.05 -5.41 -11.66
N PHE A 90 -20.06 -6.08 -11.13
CA PHE A 90 -20.10 -6.50 -9.74
C PHE A 90 -20.72 -7.90 -9.54
N GLN A 91 -20.45 -8.48 -8.38
CA GLN A 91 -20.99 -9.76 -7.92
C GLN A 91 -21.38 -9.65 -6.45
N TYR A 92 -22.46 -10.30 -6.04
CA TYR A 92 -22.83 -10.37 -4.62
C TYR A 92 -21.98 -11.40 -3.88
N SER A 93 -21.75 -11.12 -2.60
CA SER A 93 -21.16 -12.08 -1.69
C SER A 93 -22.02 -13.36 -1.62
N PHE A 94 -21.37 -14.49 -1.38
CA PHE A 94 -22.01 -15.79 -1.33
C PHE A 94 -21.53 -16.59 -0.13
N ASN A 95 -22.48 -16.99 0.71
CA ASN A 95 -22.23 -17.78 1.92
C ASN A 95 -21.26 -17.10 2.90
N THR A 96 -21.46 -15.80 3.14
CA THR A 96 -20.70 -14.97 4.08
C THR A 96 -21.64 -14.40 5.16
N LEU A 97 -21.14 -14.19 6.37
CA LEU A 97 -21.88 -13.48 7.43
C LEU A 97 -21.95 -11.98 7.12
N GLN A 98 -20.86 -11.39 6.65
CA GLN A 98 -20.86 -10.04 6.11
C GLN A 98 -21.36 -10.07 4.67
N SER A 99 -22.54 -9.51 4.43
CA SER A 99 -23.03 -9.26 3.06
C SER A 99 -22.26 -8.12 2.41
N TYR A 100 -21.88 -8.27 1.14
CA TYR A 100 -21.24 -7.20 0.37
C TYR A 100 -21.46 -7.37 -1.13
N THR A 101 -21.27 -6.28 -1.86
CA THR A 101 -21.18 -6.29 -3.33
C THR A 101 -19.72 -6.10 -3.73
N HIS A 102 -19.14 -7.09 -4.41
CA HIS A 102 -17.77 -7.05 -4.92
C HIS A 102 -17.72 -6.40 -6.30
N TYR A 103 -16.82 -5.44 -6.48
CA TYR A 103 -16.61 -4.71 -7.73
C TYR A 103 -15.22 -5.00 -8.30
N THR A 104 -15.13 -5.11 -9.63
CA THR A 104 -13.85 -5.33 -10.31
C THR A 104 -13.73 -4.44 -11.55
N LEU A 105 -12.54 -3.88 -11.78
CA LEU A 105 -12.21 -3.09 -12.96
C LEU A 105 -10.83 -3.48 -13.49
N ASN A 106 -10.78 -3.90 -14.75
CA ASN A 106 -9.51 -4.02 -15.49
C ASN A 106 -9.18 -2.65 -16.10
N PHE A 107 -8.00 -2.12 -15.80
CA PHE A 107 -7.58 -0.77 -16.20
C PHE A 107 -6.11 -0.77 -16.64
N PRO A 108 -5.69 -0.12 -17.74
CA PRO A 108 -6.49 0.64 -18.70
C PRO A 108 -7.48 -0.22 -19.49
N ASN A 109 -8.47 0.39 -20.12
CA ASN A 109 -9.47 -0.31 -20.94
C ASN A 109 -9.95 0.52 -22.14
N ASP A 110 -11.01 0.10 -22.83
CA ASP A 110 -11.55 0.79 -24.00
C ASP A 110 -12.07 2.21 -23.69
N LYS A 111 -12.42 2.49 -22.43
CA LYS A 111 -12.94 3.80 -22.02
C LYS A 111 -11.86 4.80 -21.66
N ILE A 112 -10.79 4.38 -20.97
CA ILE A 112 -9.69 5.25 -20.53
C ILE A 112 -8.36 4.57 -20.79
N GLN A 113 -7.53 5.20 -21.61
CA GLN A 113 -6.18 4.74 -21.93
C GLN A 113 -5.16 5.85 -21.66
N PRO A 114 -4.27 5.71 -20.66
CA PRO A 114 -3.15 6.61 -20.47
C PRO A 114 -2.30 6.69 -21.75
N LYS A 115 -1.91 7.91 -22.13
CA LYS A 115 -1.06 8.15 -23.31
C LYS A 115 0.30 8.75 -22.97
N ILE A 116 0.52 9.08 -21.70
CA ILE A 116 1.80 9.50 -21.15
C ILE A 116 2.19 8.60 -19.98
N SER A 117 3.48 8.55 -19.69
CA SER A 117 4.05 7.88 -18.53
C SER A 117 4.04 8.82 -17.32
N GLY A 118 4.27 8.27 -16.13
CA GLY A 118 4.35 9.03 -14.90
C GLY A 118 3.46 8.48 -13.79
N ASN A 119 3.15 9.34 -12.84
CA ASN A 119 2.39 9.00 -11.64
C ASN A 119 0.91 9.30 -11.84
N PHE A 120 0.06 8.36 -11.46
CA PHE A 120 -1.39 8.51 -11.60
C PHE A 120 -2.11 8.12 -10.31
N GLU A 121 -3.25 8.77 -10.07
CA GLU A 121 -4.28 8.25 -9.18
C GLU A 121 -5.46 7.78 -10.02
N LEU A 122 -5.92 6.56 -9.76
CA LEU A 122 -7.24 6.08 -10.16
C LEU A 122 -8.23 6.45 -9.06
N ILE A 123 -9.26 7.20 -9.44
CA ILE A 123 -10.22 7.81 -8.51
C ILE A 123 -11.58 7.18 -8.77
N VAL A 124 -12.16 6.56 -7.75
CA VAL A 124 -13.51 5.96 -7.81
C VAL A 124 -14.48 6.81 -7.01
N TYR A 125 -15.64 7.09 -7.58
CA TYR A 125 -16.65 7.98 -6.99
C TYR A 125 -18.06 7.60 -7.44
N LYS A 126 -19.06 8.04 -6.67
CA LYS A 126 -20.48 7.87 -6.99
C LYS A 126 -21.02 9.09 -7.74
N ASP A 127 -21.05 10.24 -7.06
CA ASP A 127 -21.69 11.45 -7.58
C ASP A 127 -20.69 12.46 -8.16
N SER A 128 -19.56 12.71 -7.48
CA SER A 128 -18.57 13.71 -7.88
C SER A 128 -17.14 13.29 -7.56
N VAL A 129 -16.19 13.63 -8.44
CA VAL A 129 -14.76 13.41 -8.26
C VAL A 129 -14.20 14.16 -7.03
N GLU A 130 -14.83 15.26 -6.63
CA GLU A 130 -14.44 16.04 -5.44
C GLU A 130 -14.74 15.30 -4.12
N LYS A 131 -15.66 14.33 -4.16
CA LYS A 131 -16.01 13.46 -3.04
C LYS A 131 -15.78 12.01 -3.44
N PRO A 132 -14.51 11.61 -3.63
CA PRO A 132 -14.19 10.25 -4.04
C PRO A 132 -14.53 9.28 -2.92
N LEU A 133 -14.92 8.06 -3.31
CA LEU A 133 -15.04 6.94 -2.39
C LEU A 133 -13.66 6.52 -1.91
N PHE A 134 -12.72 6.43 -2.85
CA PHE A 134 -11.30 6.20 -2.57
C PHE A 134 -10.45 6.59 -3.77
N LYS A 135 -9.13 6.59 -3.54
CA LYS A 135 -8.11 6.78 -4.57
C LYS A 135 -7.05 5.69 -4.42
N ARG A 136 -6.51 5.24 -5.55
CA ARG A 136 -5.37 4.32 -5.58
C ARG A 136 -4.30 4.85 -6.52
N ARG A 137 -3.07 4.88 -6.04
CA ARG A 137 -1.91 5.34 -6.79
C ARG A 137 -1.40 4.20 -7.67
N PHE A 138 -0.97 4.55 -8.87
CA PHE A 138 -0.29 3.64 -9.79
C PHE A 138 0.68 4.42 -10.68
N CYS A 139 1.58 3.71 -11.35
CA CYS A 139 2.54 4.33 -12.27
C CYS A 139 2.44 3.68 -13.65
N VAL A 140 2.59 4.50 -14.69
CA VAL A 140 2.77 4.05 -16.07
C VAL A 140 4.22 4.29 -16.47
N VAL A 141 4.92 3.24 -16.87
CA VAL A 141 6.36 3.22 -17.12
C VAL A 141 6.66 3.13 -18.62
N GLU A 142 7.69 3.86 -19.05
CA GLU A 142 8.30 3.68 -20.37
C GLU A 142 9.36 2.59 -20.34
N ASP A 143 9.59 1.96 -21.50
CA ASP A 143 10.68 0.99 -21.65
C ASP A 143 11.98 1.64 -22.17
N GLY A 144 12.38 2.77 -21.57
CA GLY A 144 13.52 3.57 -22.05
C GLY A 144 14.88 3.13 -21.52
N VAL A 145 14.90 2.51 -20.33
CA VAL A 145 16.13 2.15 -19.61
C VAL A 145 16.00 0.78 -18.93
N ASN A 146 17.13 0.15 -18.65
CA ASN A 146 17.23 -0.94 -17.67
C ASN A 146 17.78 -0.37 -16.36
N ILE A 147 17.13 -0.68 -15.24
CA ILE A 147 17.55 -0.24 -13.91
C ILE A 147 17.91 -1.46 -13.08
N ALA A 148 19.15 -1.49 -12.57
CA ALA A 148 19.64 -2.52 -11.68
C ALA A 148 19.97 -1.90 -10.32
N LEU A 149 19.58 -2.57 -9.24
CA LEU A 149 19.87 -2.16 -7.87
C LEU A 149 20.81 -3.18 -7.21
N ASN A 150 21.70 -2.68 -6.37
CA ASN A 150 22.56 -3.46 -5.50
C ASN A 150 22.35 -3.03 -4.05
N VAL A 151 22.11 -3.99 -3.16
CA VAL A 151 21.89 -3.73 -1.72
C VAL A 151 23.09 -4.23 -0.93
N SER A 152 23.58 -3.40 -0.02
CA SER A 152 24.75 -3.70 0.81
C SER A 152 24.54 -3.22 2.24
N ARG A 153 25.25 -3.83 3.19
CA ARG A 153 25.25 -3.34 4.56
C ARG A 153 25.99 -2.01 4.66
N VAL A 154 25.45 -1.08 5.43
CA VAL A 154 26.13 0.16 5.83
C VAL A 154 26.10 0.31 7.35
N ALA A 155 27.02 1.09 7.89
CA ALA A 155 27.01 1.52 9.28
C ALA A 155 27.22 3.03 9.32
N ASP A 156 26.20 3.78 9.72
CA ASP A 156 26.28 5.22 9.95
C ASP A 156 26.27 5.47 11.47
N VAL A 157 27.36 6.06 11.98
CA VAL A 157 27.49 6.41 13.40
C VAL A 157 26.44 7.43 13.83
N ARG A 158 26.00 8.31 12.92
CA ARG A 158 24.98 9.34 13.21
C ARG A 158 23.56 8.79 13.13
N ASN A 159 23.35 7.76 12.31
CA ASN A 159 22.04 7.16 12.05
C ASN A 159 22.12 5.64 12.19
N PRO A 160 22.21 5.09 13.41
CA PRO A 160 22.41 3.66 13.62
C PRO A 160 21.26 2.78 13.10
N ASN A 161 20.07 3.37 12.92
CA ASN A 161 18.92 2.70 12.34
C ASN A 161 19.11 2.41 10.84
N VAL A 162 19.88 3.24 10.13
CA VAL A 162 20.15 3.11 8.70
C VAL A 162 21.30 2.14 8.50
N ASN A 163 20.99 0.95 8.00
CA ASN A 163 21.94 -0.16 7.93
C ASN A 163 21.91 -0.95 6.61
N GLN A 164 21.04 -0.55 5.68
CA GLN A 164 21.02 -1.03 4.29
C GLN A 164 21.27 0.14 3.34
N ARG A 165 22.23 0.01 2.43
CA ARG A 165 22.57 0.99 1.40
C ARG A 165 22.22 0.43 0.04
N VAL A 166 21.58 1.24 -0.78
CA VAL A 166 21.18 0.90 -2.14
C VAL A 166 22.07 1.67 -3.11
N GLU A 167 22.54 0.99 -4.14
CA GLU A 167 23.22 1.60 -5.28
C GLU A 167 22.42 1.27 -6.53
N VAL A 168 22.22 2.26 -7.40
CA VAL A 168 21.41 2.09 -8.60
C VAL A 168 22.23 2.40 -9.85
N LYS A 169 22.18 1.48 -10.80
CA LYS A 169 22.76 1.63 -12.13
C LYS A 169 21.64 1.65 -13.16
N VAL A 170 21.60 2.71 -13.95
CA VAL A 170 20.68 2.87 -15.08
C VAL A 170 21.47 2.75 -16.36
N VAL A 171 20.94 1.97 -17.31
CA VAL A 171 21.51 1.82 -18.66
C VAL A 171 20.41 2.08 -19.70
N SER A 172 20.64 3.03 -20.60
CA SER A 172 19.69 3.34 -21.68
C SER A 172 19.62 2.25 -22.74
N LYS A 173 18.39 2.00 -23.23
CA LYS A 173 18.10 1.13 -24.37
C LYS A 173 18.22 1.86 -25.72
N GLY A 174 18.09 3.19 -25.73
CA GLY A 174 17.92 3.99 -26.95
C GLY A 174 19.05 4.98 -27.29
N GLY A 175 20.16 4.97 -26.55
CA GLY A 175 21.31 5.87 -26.81
C GLY A 175 21.76 6.68 -25.60
N ASP A 176 22.34 7.86 -25.82
CA ASP A 176 22.92 8.72 -24.79
C ASP A 176 21.85 9.33 -23.85
N LEU A 177 22.07 9.24 -22.53
CA LEU A 177 21.19 9.85 -21.51
C LEU A 177 21.58 11.29 -21.17
N SER A 178 22.70 11.78 -21.69
CA SER A 178 23.25 13.10 -21.38
C SER A 178 22.31 14.25 -21.71
N ALA A 179 21.51 14.13 -22.78
CA ALA A 179 20.58 15.17 -23.21
C ALA A 179 19.51 15.51 -22.16
N ASN A 180 19.11 14.52 -21.33
CA ASN A 180 18.07 14.69 -20.31
C ASN A 180 18.61 14.67 -18.87
N VAL A 181 19.94 14.56 -18.69
CA VAL A 181 20.57 14.34 -17.37
C VAL A 181 20.21 15.41 -16.35
N SER A 182 20.06 16.66 -16.80
CA SER A 182 19.73 17.81 -15.94
C SER A 182 18.31 17.73 -15.34
N SER A 183 17.39 17.06 -16.04
CA SER A 183 16.00 16.85 -15.60
C SER A 183 15.75 15.48 -14.98
N THR A 184 16.76 14.60 -15.02
CA THR A 184 16.65 13.22 -14.59
C THR A 184 16.84 13.12 -13.08
N THR A 185 15.90 12.48 -12.39
CA THR A 185 16.06 12.15 -10.97
C THR A 185 15.58 10.74 -10.67
N LEU A 186 16.18 10.15 -9.64
CA LEU A 186 15.81 8.85 -9.12
C LEU A 186 15.06 9.01 -7.80
N ASN A 187 13.95 8.30 -7.67
CA ASN A 187 13.31 8.00 -6.39
C ASN A 187 13.50 6.51 -6.09
N VAL A 188 13.80 6.17 -4.84
CA VAL A 188 13.87 4.78 -4.38
C VAL A 188 12.94 4.58 -3.20
N MET A 189 12.16 3.51 -3.22
CA MET A 189 11.16 3.14 -2.21
C MET A 189 11.47 1.75 -1.65
N GLN A 190 11.24 1.57 -0.35
CA GLN A 190 11.34 0.27 0.33
C GLN A 190 9.94 -0.34 0.50
N ASN A 191 9.77 -1.63 0.17
CA ASN A 191 8.59 -2.47 0.47
C ASN A 191 7.24 -1.87 0.08
N ASN A 192 7.12 -1.26 -1.11
CA ASN A 192 5.89 -0.58 -1.53
C ASN A 192 5.38 0.49 -0.53
N ASN A 193 6.24 0.99 0.37
CA ASN A 193 5.86 1.89 1.44
C ASN A 193 6.23 3.34 1.10
N PRO A 194 5.24 4.22 0.80
CA PRO A 194 5.51 5.60 0.41
C PRO A 194 6.12 6.44 1.53
N ASN A 195 6.09 5.96 2.78
CA ASN A 195 6.71 6.62 3.93
C ASN A 195 8.22 6.35 4.03
N VAL A 196 8.74 5.37 3.28
CA VAL A 196 10.15 4.97 3.35
C VAL A 196 10.78 5.11 1.97
N THR A 197 11.09 6.36 1.63
CA THR A 197 11.59 6.76 0.32
C THR A 197 12.80 7.68 0.40
N VAL A 198 13.67 7.61 -0.60
CA VAL A 198 14.70 8.61 -0.88
C VAL A 198 14.43 9.17 -2.28
N ASN A 199 14.06 10.45 -2.35
CA ASN A 199 13.53 11.07 -3.57
C ASN A 199 14.48 12.10 -4.17
N ASN A 200 14.26 12.39 -5.45
CA ASN A 200 14.90 13.47 -6.21
C ASN A 200 16.44 13.39 -6.26
N LEU A 201 16.99 12.19 -6.21
CA LEU A 201 18.43 12.01 -6.35
C LEU A 201 18.86 12.35 -7.77
N LYS A 202 19.83 13.23 -7.92
CA LYS A 202 20.53 13.46 -9.19
C LYS A 202 21.56 12.35 -9.42
N PRO A 203 21.95 12.03 -10.66
CA PRO A 203 23.03 11.07 -10.91
C PRO A 203 24.32 11.51 -10.21
N SER A 204 25.00 10.57 -9.54
CA SER A 204 26.37 10.78 -9.04
C SER A 204 27.37 10.84 -10.20
N VAL A 205 27.14 10.03 -11.22
CA VAL A 205 27.98 9.90 -12.41
C VAL A 205 27.07 9.73 -13.64
N ALA A 206 27.42 10.40 -14.73
CA ALA A 206 26.79 10.23 -16.04
C ALA A 206 27.89 9.94 -17.08
N LEU A 207 27.81 8.78 -17.73
CA LEU A 207 28.83 8.29 -18.68
C LEU A 207 28.12 7.73 -19.92
N GLY A 208 27.94 8.57 -20.95
CA GLY A 208 27.22 8.20 -22.16
C GLY A 208 25.84 7.63 -21.86
N ASN A 209 25.63 6.34 -22.13
CA ASN A 209 24.34 5.67 -21.92
C ASN A 209 24.10 5.19 -20.47
N GLN A 210 24.95 5.55 -19.50
CA GLN A 210 24.83 5.08 -18.11
C GLN A 210 24.70 6.22 -17.11
N LEU A 211 23.83 6.04 -16.12
CA LEU A 211 23.74 6.86 -14.91
C LEU A 211 23.98 6.00 -13.67
N LEU A 212 24.80 6.48 -12.75
CA LEU A 212 25.05 5.83 -11.46
C LEU A 212 24.54 6.70 -10.32
N PHE A 213 23.86 6.07 -9.35
CA PHE A 213 23.39 6.67 -8.11
C PHE A 213 24.02 5.91 -6.95
N GLN A 214 25.06 6.49 -6.36
CA GLN A 214 25.90 5.86 -5.33
C GLN A 214 26.08 6.76 -4.11
N GLN A 215 25.21 7.75 -3.93
CA GLN A 215 25.27 8.66 -2.80
C GLN A 215 25.13 7.91 -1.47
N MET A 216 25.83 8.37 -0.43
CA MET A 216 25.77 7.74 0.90
C MET A 216 24.40 7.88 1.57
N ASN A 217 23.61 8.90 1.19
CA ASN A 217 22.26 9.09 1.70
C ASN A 217 21.20 8.21 0.99
N LEU A 218 21.59 7.43 -0.02
CA LEU A 218 20.72 6.38 -0.57
C LEU A 218 20.79 5.14 0.32
N ALA A 219 20.31 5.32 1.55
CA ALA A 219 20.40 4.34 2.61
C ALA A 219 19.10 4.34 3.42
N PHE A 220 18.71 3.16 3.88
CA PHE A 220 17.41 2.87 4.46
C PHE A 220 17.58 2.16 5.81
N PRO A 221 16.58 2.29 6.69
CA PRO A 221 16.46 1.37 7.81
C PRO A 221 16.26 -0.05 7.30
N GLY A 222 16.98 -1.01 7.86
CA GLY A 222 16.77 -2.41 7.51
C GLY A 222 15.43 -2.96 8.03
N ASN A 223 14.84 -2.30 9.04
CA ASN A 223 13.65 -2.77 9.74
C ASN A 223 13.81 -4.25 10.16
N ASN A 224 12.72 -5.00 10.17
CA ASN A 224 12.69 -6.43 10.38
C ASN A 224 11.67 -7.04 9.41
N GLU A 225 11.66 -8.36 9.31
CA GLU A 225 10.64 -9.08 8.55
C GLU A 225 9.24 -8.69 9.04
N PHE A 226 8.29 -8.61 8.13
CA PHE A 226 6.89 -8.36 8.46
C PHE A 226 6.34 -9.50 9.31
N TYR A 227 5.54 -9.13 10.32
CA TYR A 227 4.64 -10.10 10.94
C TYR A 227 3.60 -10.54 9.91
N TYR A 228 3.05 -11.73 10.11
CA TYR A 228 1.96 -12.21 9.28
C TYR A 228 0.88 -12.89 10.11
N PHE A 229 -0.30 -13.00 9.51
CA PHE A 229 -1.31 -13.95 9.92
C PHE A 229 -2.06 -14.46 8.69
N ASP A 230 -2.61 -15.66 8.79
CA ASP A 230 -3.43 -16.26 7.73
C ASP A 230 -4.80 -16.66 8.28
N SER A 231 -5.84 -15.94 7.85
CA SER A 231 -7.22 -16.21 8.20
C SER A 231 -8.00 -16.96 7.13
N LYS A 232 -7.35 -17.50 6.07
CA LYS A 232 -8.01 -18.19 4.94
C LYS A 232 -8.94 -19.34 5.32
N ASN A 233 -8.84 -19.86 6.56
CA ASN A 233 -9.83 -20.75 7.18
C ASN A 233 -10.41 -20.07 8.45
N MET A 234 -11.58 -19.45 8.35
CA MET A 234 -12.14 -18.62 9.44
C MET A 234 -12.57 -19.42 10.68
N ASN A 235 -12.78 -20.72 10.53
CA ASN A 235 -13.27 -21.60 11.59
C ASN A 235 -12.15 -22.37 12.31
N ARG A 236 -10.88 -22.05 12.03
CA ARG A 236 -9.74 -22.75 12.61
C ARG A 236 -8.62 -21.77 12.96
N ALA A 237 -8.12 -21.87 14.19
CA ALA A 237 -6.88 -21.24 14.61
C ALA A 237 -5.68 -21.95 13.95
N ALA A 238 -4.90 -21.21 13.18
CA ALA A 238 -3.67 -21.65 12.51
C ALA A 238 -2.82 -20.41 12.15
N ASP A 239 -1.54 -20.62 11.82
CA ASP A 239 -0.68 -19.61 11.16
C ASP A 239 -0.78 -18.19 11.79
N MET A 240 -0.35 -18.09 13.05
CA MET A 240 -0.36 -16.87 13.88
C MET A 240 -1.75 -16.42 14.39
N VAL A 241 -2.83 -17.12 14.03
CA VAL A 241 -4.15 -16.98 14.66
C VAL A 241 -4.25 -17.90 15.87
N GLN A 242 -4.43 -17.32 17.06
CA GLN A 242 -4.55 -18.02 18.34
C GLN A 242 -5.93 -18.64 18.53
N ALA A 243 -6.99 -17.91 18.17
CA ALA A 243 -8.37 -18.35 18.36
C ALA A 243 -9.29 -17.68 17.33
N THR A 244 -10.39 -18.37 17.01
CA THR A 244 -11.46 -17.85 16.15
C THR A 244 -12.80 -18.13 16.82
N GLU A 245 -13.73 -17.18 16.74
CA GLU A 245 -15.11 -17.38 17.20
C GLU A 245 -16.11 -16.62 16.33
N VAL A 246 -17.37 -17.04 16.39
CA VAL A 246 -18.50 -16.26 15.86
C VAL A 246 -19.26 -15.70 17.05
N LYS A 247 -19.31 -14.38 17.17
CA LYS A 247 -19.98 -13.69 18.27
C LYS A 247 -20.93 -12.64 17.69
N ASP A 248 -22.18 -12.67 18.15
CA ASP A 248 -23.23 -11.75 17.70
C ASP A 248 -23.41 -11.71 16.16
N GLY A 249 -23.20 -12.85 15.51
CA GLY A 249 -23.31 -12.99 14.05
C GLY A 249 -22.12 -12.45 13.26
N VAL A 250 -21.00 -12.13 13.91
CA VAL A 250 -19.77 -11.61 13.27
C VAL A 250 -18.61 -12.56 13.56
N ASN A 251 -17.69 -12.74 12.61
CA ASN A 251 -16.47 -13.51 12.85
C ASN A 251 -15.44 -12.69 13.63
N HIS A 252 -14.71 -13.34 14.52
CA HIS A 252 -13.62 -12.77 15.29
C HIS A 252 -12.39 -13.67 15.17
N ALA A 253 -11.23 -13.07 14.92
CA ALA A 253 -9.94 -13.74 14.88
C ALA A 253 -8.98 -13.05 15.86
N TYR A 254 -8.42 -13.82 16.79
CA TYR A 254 -7.48 -13.35 17.79
C TYR A 254 -6.08 -13.80 17.40
N LEU A 255 -5.16 -12.87 17.20
CA LEU A 255 -3.78 -13.18 16.85
C LEU A 255 -2.95 -13.46 18.09
N HIS A 256 -1.90 -14.26 17.93
CA HIS A 256 -0.86 -14.35 18.96
C HIS A 256 -0.20 -12.98 19.19
N SER A 257 0.19 -12.69 20.43
CA SER A 257 1.00 -11.51 20.72
C SER A 257 2.35 -11.59 20.01
N VAL A 258 2.78 -10.47 19.46
CA VAL A 258 4.16 -10.27 19.01
C VAL A 258 4.96 -9.57 20.11
N TRP A 259 6.29 -9.71 20.08
CA TRP A 259 7.19 -9.08 21.06
C TRP A 259 7.81 -7.79 20.51
N ALA A 260 7.89 -6.76 21.34
CA ALA A 260 8.64 -5.54 21.01
C ALA A 260 10.15 -5.72 21.23
N PHE A 261 10.92 -4.87 20.55
CA PHE A 261 12.34 -4.61 20.80
C PHE A 261 13.24 -5.85 20.72
N PRO A 262 13.21 -6.62 19.60
CA PRO A 262 14.09 -7.76 19.46
C PRO A 262 15.56 -7.32 19.49
N LEU A 263 16.38 -8.07 20.25
CA LEU A 263 17.81 -7.80 20.38
C LEU A 263 18.63 -8.34 19.20
N ASN A 264 18.13 -9.38 18.53
CA ASN A 264 18.82 -10.08 17.45
C ASN A 264 17.85 -10.35 16.31
N TYR A 265 18.39 -10.39 15.08
CA TYR A 265 17.64 -10.78 13.89
C TYR A 265 17.29 -12.27 13.92
N GLN A 266 16.07 -12.59 13.53
CA GLN A 266 15.62 -13.95 13.25
C GLN A 266 15.03 -13.98 11.85
N TYR A 267 15.49 -14.92 11.03
CA TYR A 267 14.97 -15.07 9.68
C TYR A 267 13.53 -15.58 9.74
N GLN A 268 12.62 -14.79 9.16
CA GLN A 268 11.21 -15.12 9.03
C GLN A 268 10.74 -14.69 7.63
N PRO A 269 10.72 -15.59 6.65
CA PRO A 269 10.33 -15.24 5.29
C PRO A 269 8.96 -14.58 5.23
N ASP A 270 8.84 -13.53 4.44
CA ASP A 270 7.60 -12.78 4.23
C ASP A 270 7.37 -12.46 2.74
N VAL A 271 6.36 -11.63 2.47
CA VAL A 271 6.04 -11.12 1.13
C VAL A 271 6.11 -9.60 1.09
N ASN A 272 7.02 -9.01 1.89
CA ASN A 272 7.39 -7.59 1.89
C ASN A 272 6.18 -6.64 2.05
N GLY A 273 5.23 -6.99 2.92
CA GLY A 273 4.06 -6.15 3.20
C GLY A 273 2.85 -6.40 2.30
N ALA A 274 2.96 -7.31 1.34
CA ALA A 274 1.84 -7.74 0.51
C ALA A 274 0.77 -8.51 1.32
N TRP A 275 -0.45 -8.55 0.79
CA TRP A 275 -1.57 -9.27 1.35
C TRP A 275 -2.39 -9.88 0.23
N TYR A 276 -3.10 -10.96 0.53
CA TYR A 276 -3.86 -11.72 -0.46
C TYR A 276 -5.19 -12.16 0.14
N TYR A 277 -6.30 -11.68 -0.44
CA TYR A 277 -7.62 -12.23 -0.10
C TYR A 277 -7.68 -13.68 -0.52
N ARG A 278 -7.93 -14.56 0.45
CA ARG A 278 -7.95 -16.00 0.25
C ARG A 278 -9.04 -16.61 1.08
N ARG A 279 -9.70 -17.61 0.48
CA ARG A 279 -10.62 -18.47 1.17
C ARG A 279 -10.27 -19.91 0.84
N ASN A 280 -10.14 -20.70 1.87
CA ASN A 280 -9.91 -22.12 1.79
C ASN A 280 -10.96 -22.86 2.61
N ASP A 281 -11.53 -23.90 2.04
CA ASP A 281 -12.41 -24.83 2.75
C ASP A 281 -11.69 -26.20 2.83
N MET A 282 -10.82 -26.36 3.83
CA MET A 282 -10.12 -27.63 4.12
C MET A 282 -9.36 -28.22 2.91
N GLY A 283 -8.53 -27.42 2.25
CA GLY A 283 -7.69 -27.83 1.12
C GLY A 283 -8.26 -27.47 -0.25
N ILE A 284 -9.50 -26.99 -0.32
CA ILE A 284 -10.13 -26.49 -1.56
C ILE A 284 -10.06 -24.97 -1.56
N GLU A 285 -9.29 -24.40 -2.49
CA GLU A 285 -9.28 -22.95 -2.72
C GLU A 285 -10.62 -22.50 -3.32
N ARG A 286 -11.21 -21.47 -2.74
CA ARG A 286 -12.49 -20.89 -3.16
C ARG A 286 -12.27 -19.52 -3.80
N ASN A 287 -13.32 -18.95 -4.38
CA ASN A 287 -13.25 -17.59 -4.89
C ASN A 287 -13.35 -16.59 -3.72
N ALA A 288 -12.21 -16.06 -3.28
CA ALA A 288 -12.14 -15.10 -2.18
C ALA A 288 -12.81 -13.75 -2.48
N GLU A 289 -12.96 -13.37 -3.76
CA GLU A 289 -13.58 -12.10 -4.16
C GLU A 289 -15.04 -12.04 -3.71
N ARG A 290 -15.81 -13.12 -3.91
CA ARG A 290 -17.23 -13.17 -3.55
C ARG A 290 -17.55 -14.09 -2.39
N GLU A 291 -16.65 -14.98 -2.01
CA GLU A 291 -16.93 -15.95 -0.96
C GLU A 291 -16.06 -15.75 0.29
N GLY A 292 -15.04 -14.90 0.25
CA GLY A 292 -14.27 -14.52 1.43
C GLY A 292 -15.13 -13.68 2.37
N ASP A 293 -15.19 -14.06 3.64
CA ASP A 293 -16.00 -13.36 4.65
C ASP A 293 -15.13 -12.34 5.43
N TYR A 294 -15.74 -11.55 6.30
CA TYR A 294 -15.03 -10.56 7.12
C TYR A 294 -14.97 -10.98 8.58
N SER A 295 -13.92 -10.55 9.26
CA SER A 295 -13.74 -10.74 10.69
C SER A 295 -13.16 -9.51 11.37
N TRP A 296 -13.51 -9.33 12.64
CA TRP A 296 -12.73 -8.48 13.53
C TRP A 296 -11.44 -9.21 13.90
N VAL A 297 -10.31 -8.67 13.45
CA VAL A 297 -8.98 -9.19 13.75
C VAL A 297 -8.39 -8.40 14.91
N TYR A 298 -8.00 -9.12 15.97
CA TYR A 298 -7.42 -8.57 17.19
C TYR A 298 -5.92 -8.74 17.15
N PHE A 299 -5.22 -7.63 16.97
CA PHE A 299 -3.76 -7.55 17.01
C PHE A 299 -3.32 -7.35 18.46
N SER A 300 -2.19 -7.96 18.83
CA SER A 300 -1.67 -7.94 20.19
C SER A 300 -0.15 -7.74 20.17
N LEU A 301 0.35 -6.82 21.00
CA LEU A 301 1.77 -6.55 21.18
C LEU A 301 2.10 -6.58 22.67
N ASP A 302 2.98 -7.50 23.07
CA ASP A 302 3.51 -7.57 24.42
C ASP A 302 4.62 -6.52 24.57
N SER A 303 4.30 -5.44 25.28
CA SER A 303 5.20 -4.33 25.59
C SER A 303 4.65 -3.56 26.78
N GLU A 304 5.53 -3.00 27.62
CA GLU A 304 5.16 -1.95 28.56
C GLU A 304 4.73 -0.67 27.81
N PRO A 305 4.02 0.27 28.46
CA PRO A 305 3.60 1.52 27.83
C PRO A 305 4.77 2.33 27.29
N VAL A 306 4.61 2.87 26.09
CA VAL A 306 5.53 3.83 25.46
C VAL A 306 4.83 5.18 25.26
N ASP A 307 5.61 6.25 25.29
CA ASP A 307 5.13 7.64 25.08
C ASP A 307 5.00 7.99 23.59
N LYS A 308 4.39 7.08 22.81
CA LYS A 308 4.16 7.22 21.36
C LYS A 308 2.89 6.49 20.96
N GLU A 309 2.24 6.97 19.90
CA GLU A 309 1.15 6.23 19.28
C GLU A 309 1.73 5.05 18.48
N ILE A 310 1.11 3.87 18.59
CA ILE A 310 1.49 2.66 17.84
C ILE A 310 0.36 2.34 16.85
N TYR A 311 0.74 1.96 15.62
CA TYR A 311 -0.19 1.62 14.55
C TYR A 311 0.16 0.27 13.93
N VAL A 312 -0.87 -0.49 13.56
CA VAL A 312 -0.76 -1.70 12.74
C VAL A 312 -0.83 -1.30 11.27
N LEU A 313 0.29 -1.39 10.55
CA LEU A 313 0.41 -0.92 9.17
C LEU A 313 0.81 -2.05 8.21
N GLY A 314 0.39 -1.94 6.96
CA GLY A 314 0.79 -2.86 5.88
C GLY A 314 0.29 -2.34 4.54
N GLY A 315 0.50 -3.10 3.47
CA GLY A 315 0.00 -2.72 2.15
C GLY A 315 -1.53 -2.56 2.13
N PHE A 316 -2.25 -3.40 2.87
CA PHE A 316 -3.71 -3.41 2.93
C PHE A 316 -4.35 -2.11 3.46
N ASN A 317 -3.59 -1.25 4.13
CA ASN A 317 -4.02 0.06 4.60
C ASN A 317 -3.10 1.20 4.12
N ASP A 318 -2.39 0.98 3.01
CA ASP A 318 -1.47 1.93 2.37
C ASP A 318 -0.37 2.46 3.32
N PHE A 319 -0.03 1.69 4.36
CA PHE A 319 0.85 2.12 5.45
C PHE A 319 0.42 3.44 6.10
N LYS A 320 -0.88 3.74 6.11
CA LYS A 320 -1.40 5.03 6.54
C LYS A 320 -1.91 4.96 7.99
N PRO A 321 -1.38 5.74 8.93
CA PRO A 321 -1.84 5.75 10.31
C PRO A 321 -3.20 6.42 10.40
N SER A 322 -4.16 5.74 11.03
CA SER A 322 -5.52 6.20 11.25
C SER A 322 -6.05 5.71 12.59
N LYS A 323 -7.20 6.22 13.04
CA LYS A 323 -7.77 5.77 14.32
C LYS A 323 -8.20 4.30 14.27
N GLU A 324 -8.57 3.80 13.09
CA GLU A 324 -9.01 2.42 12.85
C GLU A 324 -7.88 1.39 13.03
N ASN A 325 -6.62 1.79 12.84
CA ASN A 325 -5.46 0.90 12.97
C ASN A 325 -4.51 1.28 14.12
N GLN A 326 -4.94 2.19 15.00
CA GLN A 326 -4.22 2.56 16.21
C GLN A 326 -4.33 1.45 17.27
N MET A 327 -3.21 1.13 17.92
CA MET A 327 -3.18 0.25 19.09
C MET A 327 -3.38 1.06 20.37
N TYR A 328 -4.10 0.47 21.32
CA TYR A 328 -4.37 1.03 22.64
C TYR A 328 -3.78 0.13 23.71
N TYR A 329 -3.23 0.73 24.76
CA TYR A 329 -2.69 -0.02 25.88
C TYR A 329 -3.81 -0.53 26.78
N ASP A 330 -3.83 -1.83 27.04
CA ASP A 330 -4.69 -2.47 28.02
C ASP A 330 -3.89 -2.70 29.31
N GLU A 331 -4.15 -1.86 30.32
CA GLU A 331 -3.50 -1.91 31.64
C GLU A 331 -3.71 -3.25 32.37
N ALA A 332 -4.87 -3.89 32.19
CA ALA A 332 -5.17 -5.14 32.87
C ALA A 332 -4.42 -6.31 32.23
N ALA A 333 -4.34 -6.31 30.89
CA ALA A 333 -3.63 -7.33 30.13
C ALA A 333 -2.13 -7.06 29.95
N LYS A 334 -1.66 -5.86 30.30
CA LYS A 334 -0.29 -5.36 30.16
C LYS A 334 0.27 -5.49 28.74
N LYS A 335 -0.54 -5.07 27.76
CA LYS A 335 -0.19 -5.18 26.34
C LYS A 335 -0.96 -4.18 25.50
N TYR A 336 -0.46 -3.93 24.30
CA TYR A 336 -1.18 -3.14 23.30
C TYR A 336 -2.11 -4.01 22.48
N VAL A 337 -3.31 -3.50 22.20
CA VAL A 337 -4.33 -4.16 21.37
C VAL A 337 -4.87 -3.24 20.30
N ALA A 338 -5.12 -3.78 19.11
CA ALA A 338 -5.90 -3.12 18.07
C ALA A 338 -6.96 -4.09 17.52
N LYS A 339 -8.07 -3.53 17.03
CA LYS A 339 -9.18 -4.30 16.48
C LYS A 339 -9.52 -3.72 15.10
N ILE A 340 -9.23 -4.49 14.05
CA ILE A 340 -9.38 -4.05 12.65
C ILE A 340 -10.32 -5.01 11.92
N TYR A 341 -11.28 -4.48 11.16
CA TYR A 341 -12.20 -5.29 10.37
C TYR A 341 -11.57 -5.63 9.02
N LEU A 342 -11.25 -6.91 8.80
CA LEU A 342 -10.52 -7.35 7.62
C LEU A 342 -11.24 -8.52 6.94
N LYS A 343 -11.14 -8.55 5.61
CA LYS A 343 -11.59 -9.69 4.82
C LYS A 343 -10.66 -10.87 5.04
N GLN A 344 -11.15 -12.07 4.81
CA GLN A 344 -10.40 -13.29 4.95
C GLN A 344 -9.19 -13.34 4.00
N GLY A 345 -8.02 -13.74 4.51
CA GLY A 345 -6.82 -13.85 3.68
C GLY A 345 -5.51 -13.95 4.45
N PHE A 346 -4.42 -13.86 3.70
CA PHE A 346 -3.07 -13.74 4.21
C PHE A 346 -2.66 -12.27 4.26
N TYR A 347 -2.07 -11.83 5.37
CA TYR A 347 -1.65 -10.44 5.55
C TYR A 347 -0.25 -10.36 6.12
N ASN A 348 0.60 -9.53 5.51
CA ASN A 348 1.75 -8.97 6.19
C ASN A 348 1.41 -7.65 6.87
N TYR A 349 1.96 -7.44 8.06
CA TYR A 349 1.84 -6.18 8.80
C TYR A 349 3.11 -5.89 9.59
N ILE A 350 3.30 -4.63 9.91
CA ILE A 350 4.40 -4.10 10.72
C ILE A 350 3.84 -3.11 11.73
N LEU A 351 4.50 -2.97 12.88
CA LEU A 351 4.10 -2.02 13.90
C LEU A 351 4.91 -0.74 13.75
N ALA A 352 4.26 0.40 13.54
CA ALA A 352 4.95 1.69 13.43
C ALA A 352 4.62 2.57 14.63
N THR A 353 5.63 3.25 15.17
CA THR A 353 5.39 4.33 16.13
C THR A 353 5.22 5.65 15.38
N LYS A 354 4.43 6.56 15.94
CA LYS A 354 4.31 7.94 15.46
C LYS A 354 4.72 8.90 16.57
N GLY A 355 5.75 9.70 16.31
CA GLY A 355 6.24 10.71 17.23
C GLY A 355 5.40 11.99 17.22
N PRO A 356 5.67 12.93 18.14
CA PRO A 356 5.02 14.26 18.17
C PRO A 356 5.26 15.09 16.90
N ASP A 357 6.36 14.82 16.18
CA ASP A 357 6.69 15.42 14.88
C ASP A 357 5.84 14.89 13.73
N GLY A 358 5.02 13.86 13.99
CA GLY A 358 4.16 13.21 13.02
C GLY A 358 4.84 12.16 12.16
N ASN A 359 6.16 11.95 12.33
CA ASN A 359 6.91 10.99 11.54
C ASN A 359 6.69 9.56 12.03
N LEU A 360 6.62 8.63 11.07
CA LEU A 360 6.52 7.20 11.35
C LEU A 360 7.91 6.58 11.52
N ASN A 361 8.05 5.69 12.49
CA ASN A 361 9.23 4.85 12.65
C ASN A 361 8.82 3.37 12.63
N PHE A 362 9.32 2.66 11.62
CA PHE A 362 9.03 1.25 11.37
C PHE A 362 10.03 0.29 12.03
N GLY A 363 11.12 0.80 12.63
CA GLY A 363 12.14 -0.02 13.28
C GLY A 363 12.16 0.09 14.79
N GLU A 364 11.43 1.03 15.39
CA GLU A 364 11.46 1.26 16.85
C GLU A 364 10.91 0.07 17.63
N ILE A 365 9.77 -0.49 17.22
CA ILE A 365 9.21 -1.70 17.84
C ILE A 365 9.84 -2.96 17.26
N ASN A 366 10.02 -3.01 15.93
CA ASN A 366 10.38 -4.26 15.24
C ASN A 366 11.89 -4.53 15.18
N GLY A 367 12.73 -3.53 15.48
CA GLY A 367 14.18 -3.58 15.29
C GLY A 367 14.62 -3.09 13.90
N ASN A 368 15.92 -2.83 13.76
CA ASN A 368 16.57 -2.48 12.50
C ASN A 368 17.74 -3.44 12.26
N PHE A 369 17.59 -4.37 11.33
CA PHE A 369 18.58 -5.39 11.00
C PHE A 369 18.98 -5.30 9.54
N TRP A 370 20.29 -5.29 9.28
CA TRP A 370 20.80 -5.21 7.91
C TRP A 370 20.55 -6.50 7.13
N GLN A 371 20.28 -7.61 7.82
CA GLN A 371 20.00 -8.92 7.24
C GLN A 371 18.60 -9.04 6.63
N THR A 372 17.66 -8.18 7.05
CA THR A 372 16.25 -8.24 6.64
C THR A 372 16.11 -8.23 5.13
N GLU A 373 15.27 -9.12 4.61
CA GLU A 373 14.99 -9.21 3.18
C GLU A 373 13.97 -8.13 2.80
N ASN A 374 14.43 -7.05 2.18
CA ASN A 374 13.57 -5.96 1.74
C ASN A 374 13.47 -5.89 0.20
N LEU A 375 12.30 -5.51 -0.28
CA LEU A 375 12.06 -5.04 -1.64
C LEU A 375 12.53 -3.59 -1.77
N TYR A 376 13.34 -3.31 -2.80
CA TYR A 376 13.69 -1.95 -3.19
C TYR A 376 13.24 -1.65 -4.60
N GLN A 377 12.59 -0.51 -4.79
CA GLN A 377 11.96 -0.10 -6.04
C GLN A 377 12.54 1.24 -6.48
N ALA A 378 13.10 1.29 -7.68
CA ALA A 378 13.76 2.45 -8.25
C ALA A 378 12.94 3.01 -9.41
N PHE A 379 12.64 4.31 -9.35
CA PHE A 379 11.82 5.05 -10.31
C PHE A 379 12.66 6.17 -10.92
N LEU A 380 12.93 6.09 -12.23
CA LEU A 380 13.71 7.09 -12.92
C LEU A 380 12.79 8.06 -13.66
N TYR A 381 12.68 9.27 -13.14
CA TYR A 381 11.89 10.34 -13.73
C TYR A 381 12.74 11.24 -14.60
N TYR A 382 12.11 11.85 -15.60
CA TYR A 382 12.71 12.90 -16.43
C TYR A 382 11.62 13.88 -16.87
N LYS A 383 12.03 15.05 -17.36
CA LYS A 383 11.10 16.01 -17.96
C LYS A 383 11.21 15.91 -19.49
N PRO A 384 10.18 15.42 -20.20
CA PRO A 384 10.23 15.33 -21.66
C PRO A 384 10.37 16.72 -22.29
N PHE A 385 11.14 16.81 -23.37
CA PHE A 385 11.41 18.08 -24.04
C PHE A 385 10.11 18.74 -24.52
N GLY A 386 9.93 20.03 -24.17
CA GLY A 386 8.75 20.80 -24.54
C GLY A 386 7.45 20.37 -23.86
N ARG A 387 7.51 19.54 -22.81
CA ARG A 387 6.34 19.08 -22.05
C ARG A 387 6.39 19.57 -20.61
N ASN A 388 5.20 19.76 -20.03
CA ASN A 388 5.01 20.25 -18.67
C ASN A 388 4.56 19.15 -17.71
N TYR A 389 5.15 17.95 -17.83
CA TYR A 389 4.90 16.84 -16.93
C TYR A 389 6.21 16.08 -16.66
N ASP A 390 6.22 15.27 -15.60
CA ASP A 390 7.32 14.36 -15.33
C ASP A 390 6.98 12.97 -15.87
N GLY A 391 7.76 12.50 -16.84
CA GLY A 391 7.64 11.15 -17.36
C GLY A 391 8.42 10.16 -16.51
N LEU A 392 7.98 8.90 -16.50
CA LEU A 392 8.66 7.80 -15.82
C LEU A 392 9.39 6.94 -16.87
N LEU A 393 10.67 7.26 -17.05
CA LEU A 393 11.53 6.69 -18.12
C LEU A 393 11.83 5.20 -17.91
N GLY A 394 11.80 4.76 -16.66
CA GLY A 394 12.00 3.36 -16.32
C GLY A 394 11.77 3.07 -14.85
N TYR A 395 11.58 1.79 -14.59
CA TYR A 395 11.39 1.20 -13.28
C TYR A 395 12.28 -0.04 -13.17
N GLY A 396 12.83 -0.27 -11.99
CA GLY A 396 13.50 -1.53 -11.65
C GLY A 396 13.36 -1.83 -10.18
N GLU A 397 13.52 -3.09 -9.83
CA GLU A 397 13.45 -3.52 -8.44
C GLU A 397 14.55 -4.51 -8.09
N PHE A 398 14.81 -4.61 -6.79
CA PHE A 398 15.57 -5.68 -6.18
C PHE A 398 14.67 -6.37 -5.18
N ARG A 399 14.50 -7.68 -5.37
CA ARG A 399 13.90 -8.60 -4.41
C ARG A 399 14.93 -9.66 -4.07
N THR A 400 15.04 -10.03 -2.80
CA THR A 400 15.82 -11.20 -2.44
C THR A 400 15.19 -12.42 -3.10
N PRO A 401 15.93 -13.20 -3.91
CA PRO A 401 15.38 -14.38 -4.55
C PRO A 401 14.92 -15.39 -3.48
N VAL A 402 13.67 -15.84 -3.58
CA VAL A 402 13.17 -16.95 -2.76
C VAL A 402 14.01 -18.18 -3.13
N ARG A 403 14.76 -18.73 -2.18
CA ARG A 403 15.63 -19.90 -2.38
C ARG A 403 14.88 -21.22 -2.35
#